data_AF-A0AAV7S610-F1
#
_entry.id   AF-A0AAV7S610-F1
#
_cell.length_a   1.000
_cell.length_b   1.000
_cell.length_c   1.000
_cell.angle_alpha   90.00
_cell.angle_beta   90.00
_cell.angle_gamma   90.00
#
_symmetry.space_group_name_H-M   'P 1'
#
loop_
_entity.id
_entity.type
_entity.pdbx_description
1 polymer ?
#
loop_
_entity_poly.entity_id
_entity_poly.type
_entity_poly.pdbx_seq_one_letter_code
_entity_poly.pdbx_strand_id
1 'polypeptide(L)'
;MATNTSITDPDSVFDKNVPRVCGVCGDRATGFHFNAMTCEGCKGFFRRSMKRKAIFTCPFNGDCRITKDNRRHCQSCRLKRCIDIGMMKEFILTDEEVLRKREMITKRKEEEALKQSQRRKISEDQQRIIDILLEAHHKTYDPTYSDFNQFRPPVRRITRSSCIQTPSFSSDSSLDAFSSSPDCVAPNFFSSLMLTEESRDGPSTPGEPQLSMLPHLADLVSYSIQKVIGFAKMIPGFRDLTAEDQIALLKSSVIEVIMLRSNQSFSMEDMSWTCGSNDFKYKVNDVTQAGHNLELMEPLVKFQIGLKKLALHEEEHVLLMAICIVSSDRPGVQDTALVESIQDRLSDALQTYIMCKHPAPGNHLLYAKMIQKLADLRSLNEEHSKQYRFLSFQPEHSMLLTPLVLEVFGNEIS
;
A
#
# COMPACT_ATOMS: atom_id res chain seq x y z
N MET A 1 -3.86 -0.92 47.58
CA MET A 1 -4.68 0.26 47.90
C MET A 1 -4.24 1.42 47.02
N ALA A 2 -4.95 1.62 45.91
CA ALA A 2 -4.94 2.81 45.07
C ALA A 2 -6.16 2.66 44.16
N THR A 3 -7.31 3.13 44.64
CA THR A 3 -8.58 3.09 43.91
C THR A 3 -8.55 4.14 42.82
N ASN A 4 -8.56 3.68 41.58
CA ASN A 4 -8.62 4.46 40.37
C ASN A 4 -10.08 4.92 40.17
N THR A 5 -10.44 6.09 40.68
CA THR A 5 -11.79 6.65 40.53
C THR A 5 -11.86 7.37 39.19
N SER A 6 -12.31 6.66 38.16
CA SER A 6 -12.75 7.24 36.89
C SER A 6 -13.93 8.19 37.16
N ILE A 7 -13.65 9.50 37.10
CA ILE A 7 -14.68 10.54 37.08
C ILE A 7 -15.44 10.36 35.76
N THR A 8 -16.66 9.83 35.88
CA THR A 8 -17.60 9.71 34.77
C THR A 8 -18.01 11.10 34.28
N ASP A 9 -17.83 11.30 32.97
CA ASP A 9 -18.22 12.48 32.24
C ASP A 9 -19.76 12.70 32.37
N PRO A 10 -20.27 13.82 32.93
CA PRO A 10 -21.70 14.02 33.14
C PRO A 10 -22.49 14.25 31.84
N ASP A 11 -21.84 14.29 30.68
CA ASP A 11 -22.44 14.66 29.39
C ASP A 11 -23.25 13.54 28.70
N SER A 12 -23.44 12.37 29.32
CA SER A 12 -24.06 11.19 28.68
C SER A 12 -25.56 10.97 28.92
N VAL A 13 -26.27 11.86 29.62
CA VAL A 13 -27.73 11.70 29.86
C VAL A 13 -28.50 12.99 29.58
N PHE A 14 -28.59 13.42 28.32
CA PHE A 14 -29.49 14.52 27.95
C PHE A 14 -30.28 14.22 26.68
N ASP A 15 -31.58 14.03 26.86
CA ASP A 15 -32.58 13.90 25.80
C ASP A 15 -32.54 15.14 24.88
N LYS A 16 -32.31 14.89 23.58
CA LYS A 16 -32.16 15.92 22.55
C LYS A 16 -33.47 16.68 22.27
N ASN A 17 -34.61 16.22 22.81
CA ASN A 17 -35.94 16.78 22.54
C ASN A 17 -36.47 17.76 23.59
N VAL A 18 -35.73 18.06 24.67
CA VAL A 18 -36.17 19.02 25.69
C VAL A 18 -35.67 20.45 25.36
N PRO A 19 -36.55 21.47 25.27
CA PRO A 19 -36.14 22.85 25.06
C PRO A 19 -35.18 23.33 26.16
N ARG A 20 -33.94 23.64 25.79
CA ARG A 20 -32.94 24.20 26.72
C ARG A 20 -33.27 25.66 26.99
N VAL A 21 -33.82 25.95 28.17
CA VAL A 21 -34.22 27.30 28.59
C VAL A 21 -33.21 27.87 29.58
N CYS A 22 -32.85 29.13 29.41
CA CYS A 22 -31.93 29.83 30.31
C CYS A 22 -32.59 30.12 31.67
N GLY A 23 -32.01 29.61 32.76
CA GLY A 23 -32.53 29.79 34.13
C GLY A 23 -32.60 31.23 34.64
N VAL A 24 -31.95 32.18 33.94
CA VAL A 24 -31.94 33.60 34.31
C VAL A 24 -33.06 34.39 33.63
N CYS A 25 -33.26 34.21 32.32
CA CYS A 25 -34.11 35.11 31.53
C CYS A 25 -35.12 34.40 30.63
N GLY A 26 -35.15 33.06 30.62
CA GLY A 26 -36.07 32.30 29.78
C GLY A 26 -35.71 32.25 28.28
N ASP A 27 -34.62 32.89 27.85
CA ASP A 27 -34.13 32.79 26.46
C ASP A 27 -33.55 31.39 26.16
N ARG A 28 -33.31 31.07 24.89
CA ARG A 28 -32.71 29.78 24.49
C ARG A 28 -31.32 29.63 25.09
N ALA A 29 -31.11 28.59 25.90
CA ALA A 29 -29.81 28.29 26.50
C ALA A 29 -28.88 27.64 25.46
N THR A 30 -27.59 27.99 25.52
CA THR A 30 -26.55 27.42 24.66
C THR A 30 -25.79 26.28 25.33
N GLY A 31 -25.95 26.11 26.64
CA GLY A 31 -25.33 25.06 27.43
C GLY A 31 -25.16 25.46 28.89
N PHE A 32 -24.39 24.66 29.63
CA PHE A 32 -23.94 25.00 30.97
C PHE A 32 -22.80 26.03 30.87
N HIS A 33 -22.97 27.17 31.53
CA HIS A 33 -21.92 28.17 31.68
C HIS A 33 -21.78 28.51 33.15
N PHE A 34 -20.55 28.38 33.67
CA PHE A 34 -20.25 28.63 35.07
C PHE A 34 -21.14 27.83 36.03
N ASN A 35 -21.39 26.54 35.72
CA ASN A 35 -22.24 25.62 36.49
C ASN A 35 -23.78 25.81 36.37
N ALA A 36 -24.28 26.62 35.43
CA ALA A 36 -25.72 26.74 35.22
C ALA A 36 -26.14 26.80 33.73
N MET A 37 -27.30 26.20 33.42
CA MET A 37 -27.90 26.23 32.07
C MET A 37 -28.32 27.65 31.69
N THR A 38 -27.57 28.31 30.80
CA THR A 38 -27.78 29.72 30.45
C THR A 38 -27.59 30.03 28.96
N CYS A 39 -28.07 31.19 28.53
CA CYS A 39 -27.81 31.73 27.19
C CYS A 39 -26.49 32.52 27.16
N GLU A 40 -25.93 32.77 25.97
CA GLU A 40 -24.72 33.58 25.78
C GLU A 40 -24.84 35.00 26.38
N GLY A 41 -26.06 35.57 26.37
CA GLY A 41 -26.31 36.88 26.94
C GLY A 41 -26.10 36.93 28.46
N CYS A 42 -26.55 35.91 29.20
CA CYS A 42 -26.39 35.83 30.65
C CYS A 42 -25.01 35.32 31.06
N LYS A 43 -24.42 34.41 30.30
CA LYS A 43 -23.00 34.03 30.40
C LYS A 43 -22.08 35.25 30.32
N GLY A 44 -22.21 36.04 29.25
CA GLY A 44 -21.38 37.22 29.03
C GLY A 44 -21.60 38.31 30.09
N PHE A 45 -22.85 38.50 30.53
CA PHE A 45 -23.19 39.41 31.61
C PHE A 45 -22.53 39.00 32.93
N PHE A 46 -22.76 37.76 33.39
CA PHE A 46 -22.19 37.24 34.64
C PHE A 46 -20.67 37.34 34.67
N ARG A 47 -19.99 36.92 33.59
CA ARG A 47 -18.53 37.02 33.47
C ARG A 47 -18.02 38.45 33.64
N ARG A 48 -18.65 39.43 32.97
CA ARG A 48 -18.24 40.85 33.07
C ARG A 48 -18.51 41.42 34.45
N SER A 49 -19.67 41.11 35.03
CA SER A 49 -20.06 41.59 36.35
C SER A 49 -19.12 41.08 37.44
N MET A 50 -18.76 39.79 37.40
CA MET A 50 -17.83 39.20 38.37
C MET A 50 -16.39 39.68 38.16
N LYS A 51 -15.87 39.74 36.92
CA LYS A 51 -14.50 40.23 36.65
C LYS A 51 -14.31 41.69 37.09
N ARG A 52 -15.31 42.55 36.84
CA ARG A 52 -15.24 43.98 37.20
C ARG A 52 -15.62 44.26 38.65
N LYS A 53 -15.99 43.23 39.43
CA LYS A 53 -16.58 43.39 40.78
C LYS A 53 -17.71 44.43 40.78
N ALA A 54 -18.57 44.37 39.76
CA ALA A 54 -19.59 45.39 39.53
C ALA A 54 -20.63 45.38 40.66
N ILE A 55 -20.88 46.57 41.22
CA ILE A 55 -21.94 46.79 42.20
C ILE A 55 -23.10 47.46 41.47
N PHE A 56 -24.28 46.84 41.53
CA PHE A 56 -25.48 47.36 40.89
C PHE A 56 -26.57 47.61 41.92
N THR A 57 -27.19 48.78 41.86
CA THR A 57 -28.37 49.11 42.65
C THR A 57 -29.63 48.83 41.84
N CYS A 58 -30.64 48.23 42.46
CA CYS A 58 -31.94 48.08 41.81
C CYS A 58 -32.63 49.46 41.76
N PRO A 59 -33.13 49.91 40.60
CA PRO A 59 -33.92 51.13 40.51
C PRO A 59 -35.38 50.94 40.97
N PHE A 60 -35.74 49.74 41.41
CA PHE A 60 -37.09 49.33 41.85
C PHE A 60 -36.99 48.68 43.24
N ASN A 61 -37.82 47.66 43.54
CA ASN A 61 -37.93 47.03 44.87
C ASN A 61 -36.95 45.85 45.13
N GLY A 62 -35.98 45.62 44.25
CA GLY A 62 -34.99 44.55 44.44
C GLY A 62 -35.46 43.13 44.08
N ASP A 63 -36.64 42.99 43.47
CA ASP A 63 -37.33 41.72 43.18
C ASP A 63 -37.77 41.61 41.70
N CYS A 64 -37.16 42.36 40.79
CA CYS A 64 -37.55 42.39 39.37
C CYS A 64 -37.51 41.00 38.73
N ARG A 65 -38.63 40.58 38.12
CA ARG A 65 -38.69 39.37 37.29
C ARG A 65 -37.88 39.55 36.01
N ILE A 66 -36.87 38.71 35.80
CA ILE A 66 -35.99 38.78 34.63
C ILE A 66 -36.50 37.90 33.48
N THR A 67 -36.69 38.49 32.31
CA THR A 67 -37.13 37.85 31.05
C THR A 67 -36.21 38.23 29.89
N LYS A 68 -36.36 37.59 28.74
CA LYS A 68 -35.55 37.87 27.53
C LYS A 68 -35.59 39.34 27.14
N ASP A 69 -36.77 39.93 27.19
CA ASP A 69 -37.02 41.30 26.75
C ASP A 69 -36.58 42.31 27.81
N ASN A 70 -36.75 41.98 29.09
CA ASN A 70 -36.52 42.93 30.16
C ASN A 70 -35.15 42.81 30.86
N ARG A 71 -34.34 41.79 30.56
CA ARG A 71 -33.03 41.51 31.22
C ARG A 71 -31.99 42.63 31.13
N ARG A 72 -32.27 43.77 30.49
CA ARG A 72 -31.38 44.94 30.47
C ARG A 72 -31.82 46.04 31.45
N HIS A 73 -33.07 46.03 31.91
CA HIS A 73 -33.65 47.12 32.73
C HIS A 73 -33.13 47.16 34.17
N CYS A 74 -32.79 46.00 34.76
CA CYS A 74 -32.22 45.93 36.10
C CYS A 74 -31.03 44.97 36.15
N GLN A 75 -29.82 45.53 36.22
CA GLN A 75 -28.59 44.73 36.32
C GLN A 75 -28.42 44.08 37.70
N SER A 76 -28.91 44.74 38.76
CA SER A 76 -28.88 44.22 40.14
C SER A 76 -29.66 42.91 40.28
N CYS A 77 -30.96 42.92 39.97
CA CYS A 77 -31.79 41.72 40.01
C CYS A 77 -31.35 40.65 39.00
N ARG A 78 -30.78 41.04 37.86
CA ARG A 78 -30.20 40.08 36.91
C ARG A 78 -28.98 39.36 37.47
N LEU A 79 -28.05 40.08 38.10
CA LEU A 79 -26.86 39.48 38.70
C LEU A 79 -27.24 38.59 39.88
N LYS A 80 -28.15 39.06 40.73
CA LYS A 80 -28.76 38.26 41.80
C LYS A 80 -29.31 36.95 41.25
N ARG A 81 -30.15 37.01 40.21
CA ARG A 81 -30.71 35.82 39.57
C ARG A 81 -29.65 34.88 38.98
N CYS A 82 -28.57 35.39 38.41
CA CYS A 82 -27.45 34.56 37.95
C CYS A 82 -26.83 33.74 39.10
N ILE A 83 -26.62 34.37 40.26
CA ILE A 83 -26.07 33.70 41.45
C ILE A 83 -27.10 32.69 42.01
N ASP A 84 -28.37 33.08 42.11
CA ASP A 84 -29.44 32.24 42.65
C ASP A 84 -29.63 30.94 41.87
N ILE A 85 -29.39 30.94 40.56
CA ILE A 85 -29.47 29.72 39.73
C ILE A 85 -28.18 28.87 39.76
N GLY A 86 -27.19 29.26 40.56
CA GLY A 86 -25.95 28.50 40.75
C GLY A 86 -24.81 28.87 39.81
N MET A 87 -24.79 30.06 39.21
CA MET A 87 -23.61 30.51 38.47
C MET A 87 -22.47 30.82 39.45
N MET A 88 -21.31 30.18 39.24
CA MET A 88 -20.16 30.22 40.15
C MET A 88 -19.01 31.04 39.54
N LYS A 89 -18.46 31.99 40.29
CA LYS A 89 -17.37 32.87 39.81
C LYS A 89 -16.04 32.12 39.67
N GLU A 90 -15.88 31.02 40.40
CA GLU A 90 -14.70 30.16 40.46
C GLU A 90 -14.41 29.50 39.10
N PHE A 91 -15.44 29.38 38.24
CA PHE A 91 -15.29 28.89 36.87
C PHE A 91 -14.93 29.99 35.86
N ILE A 92 -14.76 31.25 36.30
CA ILE A 92 -14.28 32.34 35.45
C ILE A 92 -12.76 32.33 35.49
N LEU A 93 -12.15 31.96 34.36
CA LEU A 93 -10.69 32.02 34.19
C LEU A 93 -10.13 33.40 34.53
N THR A 94 -9.12 33.39 35.39
CA THR A 94 -8.26 34.53 35.72
C THR A 94 -7.51 35.01 34.48
N ASP A 95 -7.00 36.24 34.53
CA ASP A 95 -6.26 36.79 33.39
C ASP A 95 -4.94 36.01 33.15
N GLU A 96 -4.33 35.49 34.22
CA GLU A 96 -3.17 34.60 34.14
C GLU A 96 -3.49 33.26 33.46
N GLU A 97 -4.60 32.61 33.82
CA GLU A 97 -5.04 31.37 33.15
C GLU A 97 -5.42 31.58 31.68
N VAL A 98 -6.01 32.73 31.36
CA VAL A 98 -6.31 33.10 29.96
C VAL A 98 -5.01 33.28 29.16
N LEU A 99 -4.00 33.92 29.73
CA LEU A 99 -2.68 34.08 29.11
C LEU A 99 -2.01 32.71 28.89
N ARG A 100 -1.93 31.87 29.93
CA ARG A 100 -1.37 30.50 29.81
C ARG A 100 -2.09 29.68 28.74
N LYS A 101 -3.43 29.76 28.66
CA LYS A 101 -4.20 29.06 27.62
C LYS A 101 -3.90 29.58 26.22
N ARG A 102 -3.70 30.89 26.05
CA ARG A 102 -3.30 31.48 24.76
C ARG A 102 -1.91 31.03 24.35
N GLU A 103 -0.94 31.05 25.27
CA GLU A 103 0.43 30.60 25.03
C GLU A 103 0.49 29.12 24.61
N MET A 104 -0.25 28.23 25.30
CA MET A 104 -0.35 26.83 24.92
C MET A 104 -0.91 26.64 23.51
N ILE A 105 -1.93 27.41 23.12
CA ILE A 105 -2.54 27.34 21.78
C ILE A 105 -1.54 27.83 20.73
N THR A 106 -0.84 28.94 20.98
CA THR A 106 0.17 29.47 20.06
C THR A 106 1.31 28.48 19.88
N LYS A 107 1.86 27.95 20.98
CA LYS A 107 2.91 26.93 20.94
C LYS A 107 2.48 25.69 20.17
N ARG A 108 1.26 25.19 20.39
CA ARG A 108 0.73 24.05 19.63
C ARG A 108 0.63 24.35 18.13
N LYS A 109 0.18 25.54 17.76
CA LYS A 109 0.13 25.98 16.36
C LYS A 109 1.52 26.08 15.73
N GLU A 110 2.49 26.59 16.48
CA GLU A 110 3.90 26.67 16.04
C GLU A 110 4.50 25.28 15.85
N GLU A 111 4.27 24.36 16.79
CA GLU A 111 4.69 22.95 16.67
C GLU A 111 4.04 22.23 15.48
N GLU A 112 2.73 22.45 15.25
CA GLU A 112 2.01 21.91 14.09
C GLU A 112 2.53 22.51 12.77
N ALA A 113 2.78 23.83 12.73
CA ALA A 113 3.34 24.50 11.56
C ALA A 113 4.77 24.03 11.24
N LEU A 114 5.61 23.81 12.27
CA LEU A 114 6.96 23.29 12.13
C LEU A 114 6.96 21.84 11.63
N LYS A 115 6.06 21.00 12.15
CA LYS A 115 5.87 19.63 11.62
C LYS A 115 5.41 19.64 10.18
N GLN A 116 4.55 20.59 9.81
CA GLN A 116 4.04 20.70 8.45
C GLN A 116 5.09 21.24 7.46
N SER A 117 5.98 22.13 7.91
CA SER A 117 7.10 22.63 7.09
C SER A 117 8.20 21.57 6.90
N GLN A 118 8.41 20.70 7.89
CA GLN A 118 9.37 19.59 7.82
C GLN A 118 8.86 18.39 7.02
N ARG A 119 7.59 18.39 6.58
CA ARG A 119 7.04 17.29 5.79
C ARG A 119 7.69 17.32 4.41
N ARG A 120 8.44 16.25 4.08
CA ARG A 120 9.00 16.06 2.75
C ARG A 120 7.87 16.17 1.71
N LYS A 121 8.15 16.84 0.61
CA LYS A 121 7.26 16.95 -0.55
C LYS A 121 7.99 16.39 -1.75
N ILE A 122 7.23 15.75 -2.62
CA ILE A 122 7.71 15.32 -3.94
C ILE A 122 8.00 16.59 -4.74
N SER A 123 9.20 16.71 -5.31
CA SER A 123 9.56 17.85 -6.18
C SER A 123 8.83 17.75 -7.53
N GLU A 124 8.72 18.86 -8.27
CA GLU A 124 8.11 18.85 -9.61
C GLU A 124 8.84 17.92 -10.57
N ASP A 125 10.18 17.84 -10.49
CA ASP A 125 10.98 16.93 -11.32
C ASP A 125 10.75 15.47 -10.94
N GLN A 126 10.67 15.17 -9.64
CA GLN A 126 10.35 13.81 -9.16
C GLN A 126 8.96 13.38 -9.61
N GLN A 127 7.97 14.28 -9.51
CA GLN A 127 6.62 14.00 -9.98
C GLN A 127 6.61 13.76 -11.49
N ARG A 128 7.33 14.55 -12.28
CA ARG A 128 7.45 14.35 -13.73
C ARG A 128 8.05 12.99 -14.07
N ILE A 129 9.08 12.55 -13.36
CA ILE A 129 9.67 11.20 -13.55
C ILE A 129 8.61 10.13 -13.31
N ILE A 130 7.87 10.23 -12.22
CA ILE A 130 6.80 9.28 -11.86
C ILE A 130 5.72 9.24 -12.95
N ASP A 131 5.25 10.41 -13.41
CA ASP A 131 4.20 10.51 -14.42
C ASP A 131 4.64 9.88 -15.75
N ILE A 132 5.90 10.09 -16.17
CA ILE A 132 6.45 9.46 -17.38
C ILE A 132 6.48 7.93 -17.24
N LEU A 133 6.87 7.41 -16.08
CA LEU A 133 6.93 5.97 -15.85
C LEU A 133 5.55 5.32 -15.76
N LEU A 134 4.56 6.01 -15.16
CA LEU A 134 3.17 5.56 -15.17
C LEU A 134 2.63 5.50 -16.60
N GLU A 135 2.85 6.56 -17.39
CA GLU A 135 2.44 6.59 -18.79
C GLU A 135 3.13 5.49 -19.62
N ALA A 136 4.43 5.25 -19.39
CA ALA A 136 5.16 4.17 -20.03
C ALA A 136 4.58 2.80 -19.67
N HIS A 137 4.21 2.62 -18.41
CA HIS A 137 3.58 1.40 -17.93
C HIS A 137 2.22 1.17 -18.58
N HIS A 138 1.32 2.16 -18.56
CA HIS A 138 -0.01 2.06 -19.17
C HIS A 138 0.03 1.85 -20.68
N LYS A 139 1.05 2.37 -21.38
CA LYS A 139 1.27 2.11 -22.81
C LYS A 139 1.78 0.70 -23.13
N THR A 140 2.43 0.06 -22.16
CA THR A 140 3.14 -1.22 -22.38
C THR A 140 2.55 -2.37 -21.58
N TYR A 141 1.50 -2.12 -20.80
CA TYR A 141 0.77 -3.12 -20.05
C TYR A 141 -0.72 -2.98 -20.33
N ASP A 142 -1.29 -4.01 -20.95
CA ASP A 142 -2.73 -4.12 -21.16
C ASP A 142 -3.35 -4.98 -20.05
N PRO A 143 -4.11 -4.39 -19.11
CA PRO A 143 -4.75 -5.15 -18.03
C PRO A 143 -5.88 -6.07 -18.52
N THR A 144 -6.36 -5.89 -19.76
CA THR A 144 -7.39 -6.77 -20.35
C THR A 144 -6.79 -8.03 -20.96
N TYR A 145 -5.47 -8.05 -21.20
CA TYR A 145 -4.75 -9.15 -21.85
C TYR A 145 -5.32 -9.53 -23.22
N SER A 146 -5.89 -8.56 -23.95
CA SER A 146 -6.61 -8.79 -25.20
C SER A 146 -5.72 -9.42 -26.29
N ASP A 147 -4.44 -9.04 -26.32
CA ASP A 147 -3.42 -9.56 -27.24
C ASP A 147 -3.14 -11.07 -27.05
N PHE A 148 -3.49 -11.66 -25.90
CA PHE A 148 -3.16 -13.07 -25.61
C PHE A 148 -3.85 -14.05 -26.56
N ASN A 149 -4.98 -13.64 -27.15
CA ASN A 149 -5.71 -14.42 -28.15
C ASN A 149 -4.96 -14.59 -29.49
N GLN A 150 -3.89 -13.82 -29.71
CA GLN A 150 -3.09 -13.86 -30.94
C GLN A 150 -1.98 -14.91 -30.89
N PHE A 151 -1.70 -15.49 -29.73
CA PHE A 151 -0.60 -16.43 -29.52
C PHE A 151 -1.01 -17.88 -29.76
N ARG A 152 -0.02 -18.77 -29.94
CA ARG A 152 -0.29 -20.22 -30.01
C ARG A 152 -1.07 -20.64 -28.76
N PRO A 153 -2.17 -21.41 -28.86
CA PRO A 153 -3.04 -21.68 -27.72
C PRO A 153 -2.36 -22.55 -26.66
N PRO A 154 -2.73 -22.43 -25.36
CA PRO A 154 -2.17 -23.26 -24.30
C PRO A 154 -2.59 -24.73 -24.45
N VAL A 155 -1.62 -25.65 -24.51
CA VAL A 155 -1.85 -27.10 -24.59
C VAL A 155 -1.49 -27.77 -23.27
N ARG A 156 -2.51 -27.99 -22.43
CA ARG A 156 -2.35 -28.57 -21.08
C ARG A 156 -2.56 -30.09 -21.12
N ARG A 157 -1.60 -30.84 -20.59
CA ARG A 157 -1.74 -32.30 -20.39
C ARG A 157 -2.44 -32.52 -19.05
N ILE A 158 -3.54 -33.28 -19.09
CA ILE A 158 -4.26 -33.71 -17.89
C ILE A 158 -3.43 -34.83 -17.26
N THR A 159 -2.67 -34.53 -16.22
CA THR A 159 -2.23 -35.57 -15.30
C THR A 159 -3.47 -36.05 -14.55
N ARG A 160 -3.83 -37.33 -14.70
CA ARG A 160 -4.85 -37.96 -13.85
C ARG A 160 -4.30 -37.97 -12.42
N SER A 161 -4.54 -36.90 -11.66
CA SER A 161 -4.47 -36.97 -10.21
C SER A 161 -5.57 -37.92 -9.76
N SER A 162 -5.20 -39.14 -9.36
CA SER A 162 -6.08 -40.00 -8.58
C SER A 162 -6.57 -39.18 -7.39
N CYS A 163 -7.87 -38.89 -7.37
CA CYS A 163 -8.53 -38.23 -6.26
C CYS A 163 -8.36 -39.10 -5.01
N ILE A 164 -7.38 -38.78 -4.17
CA ILE A 164 -7.37 -39.29 -2.79
C ILE A 164 -8.45 -38.48 -2.08
N GLN A 165 -9.63 -39.09 -1.94
CA GLN A 165 -10.65 -38.62 -1.03
C GLN A 165 -10.02 -38.52 0.36
N THR A 166 -9.91 -37.30 0.88
CA THR A 166 -9.67 -37.09 2.31
C THR A 166 -10.85 -37.70 3.07
N PRO A 167 -10.65 -38.64 4.01
CA PRO A 167 -11.74 -39.08 4.86
C PRO A 167 -12.18 -37.90 5.72
N SER A 168 -13.46 -37.56 5.65
CA SER A 168 -14.15 -36.71 6.60
C SER A 168 -14.00 -37.32 8.01
N PHE A 169 -13.08 -36.82 8.81
CA PHE A 169 -13.08 -37.08 10.25
C PHE A 169 -13.89 -35.99 10.95
N SER A 170 -15.08 -36.40 11.39
CA SER A 170 -15.93 -35.65 12.31
C SER A 170 -15.28 -35.62 13.71
N SER A 171 -15.08 -34.39 14.21
CA SER A 171 -15.09 -33.94 15.62
C SER A 171 -14.73 -34.93 16.75
N ASP A 172 -13.69 -34.63 17.54
CA ASP A 172 -13.88 -34.28 18.96
C ASP A 172 -12.69 -33.52 19.60
N SER A 173 -13.02 -32.48 20.36
CA SER A 173 -12.38 -31.85 21.52
C SER A 173 -10.84 -31.77 21.71
N SER A 174 -10.34 -30.54 21.91
CA SER A 174 -9.62 -30.04 23.11
C SER A 174 -8.48 -29.05 22.80
N LEU A 175 -8.58 -27.86 23.41
CA LEU A 175 -7.61 -26.78 23.65
C LEU A 175 -6.10 -27.08 23.42
N ASP A 176 -5.43 -26.23 22.63
CA ASP A 176 -4.46 -25.27 23.19
C ASP A 176 -3.97 -24.25 22.15
N ALA A 177 -3.83 -23.01 22.61
CA ALA A 177 -3.46 -21.85 21.83
C ALA A 177 -1.95 -21.72 21.66
N PHE A 178 -1.46 -21.65 20.42
CA PHE A 178 -0.23 -20.93 20.08
C PHE A 178 -0.34 -20.30 18.69
N SER A 179 -0.01 -19.01 18.62
CA SER A 179 0.00 -18.17 17.42
C SER A 179 0.61 -18.87 16.21
N SER A 180 -0.20 -19.10 15.18
CA SER A 180 0.29 -19.46 13.85
C SER A 180 0.28 -18.21 12.97
N SER A 181 1.49 -17.72 12.65
CA SER A 181 1.71 -16.69 11.63
C SER A 181 1.19 -17.16 10.26
N PRO A 182 0.80 -16.26 9.34
CA PRO A 182 0.25 -16.62 8.02
C PRO A 182 1.29 -17.13 7.00
N ASP A 183 2.46 -17.61 7.44
CA ASP A 183 3.59 -17.94 6.56
C ASP A 183 3.64 -19.41 6.09
N CYS A 184 2.64 -20.23 6.44
CA CYS A 184 2.65 -21.68 6.23
C CYS A 184 1.95 -22.20 4.96
N VAL A 185 1.45 -21.33 4.07
CA VAL A 185 0.69 -21.77 2.88
C VAL A 185 1.58 -22.29 1.75
N ALA A 186 2.77 -21.70 1.56
CA ALA A 186 3.68 -22.09 0.47
C ALA A 186 4.32 -23.48 0.65
N PRO A 187 4.82 -23.89 1.84
CA PRO A 187 5.42 -25.21 2.02
C PRO A 187 4.45 -26.36 1.70
N ASN A 188 3.20 -26.29 2.18
CA ASN A 188 2.20 -27.32 1.95
C ASN A 188 1.76 -27.41 0.47
N PHE A 189 1.73 -26.27 -0.24
CA PHE A 189 1.42 -26.22 -1.66
C PHE A 189 2.45 -26.98 -2.50
N PHE A 190 3.74 -26.78 -2.25
CA PHE A 190 4.81 -27.43 -3.01
C PHE A 190 5.01 -28.90 -2.66
N SER A 191 4.84 -29.28 -1.39
CA SER A 191 4.84 -30.70 -1.01
C SER A 191 3.75 -31.51 -1.74
N SER A 192 2.57 -30.92 -1.97
CA SER A 192 1.52 -31.56 -2.75
C SER A 192 1.85 -31.69 -4.24
N LEU A 193 2.67 -30.78 -4.80
CA LEU A 193 3.10 -30.84 -6.20
C LEU A 193 4.23 -31.85 -6.42
N MET A 194 5.18 -31.96 -5.49
CA MET A 194 6.28 -32.95 -5.56
C MET A 194 5.74 -34.39 -5.62
N LEU A 195 4.71 -34.71 -4.83
CA LEU A 195 4.04 -36.02 -4.87
C LEU A 195 3.40 -36.35 -6.24
N THR A 196 3.07 -35.32 -7.02
CA THR A 196 2.56 -35.49 -8.39
C THR A 196 3.65 -35.57 -9.46
N GLU A 197 4.88 -35.12 -9.19
CA GLU A 197 6.02 -35.29 -10.10
C GLU A 197 6.66 -36.68 -9.98
N GLU A 198 6.76 -37.26 -8.78
CA GLU A 198 7.32 -38.62 -8.58
C GLU A 198 6.51 -39.75 -9.26
N SER A 199 5.28 -39.48 -9.69
CA SER A 199 4.43 -40.43 -10.42
C SER A 199 4.55 -40.35 -11.95
N ARG A 200 5.49 -39.55 -12.49
CA ARG A 200 5.71 -39.37 -13.94
C ARG A 200 6.56 -40.47 -14.62
N ASP A 201 7.17 -41.40 -13.88
CA ASP A 201 7.99 -42.49 -14.45
C ASP A 201 7.14 -43.67 -14.98
N GLY A 202 6.21 -43.38 -15.90
CA GLY A 202 5.55 -44.37 -16.75
C GLY A 202 6.18 -44.42 -18.15
N PRO A 203 6.16 -45.56 -18.86
CA PRO A 203 6.83 -45.70 -20.15
C PRO A 203 6.23 -44.73 -21.19
N SER A 204 7.04 -43.81 -21.68
CA SER A 204 6.66 -42.78 -22.64
C SER A 204 6.39 -43.39 -24.01
N THR A 205 5.28 -43.02 -24.66
CA THR A 205 4.96 -43.41 -26.03
C THR A 205 5.83 -42.60 -27.00
N PRO A 206 6.43 -43.19 -28.06
CA PRO A 206 7.30 -42.44 -28.96
C PRO A 206 6.46 -41.50 -29.85
N GLY A 207 6.68 -40.18 -29.75
CA GLY A 207 6.15 -39.19 -30.70
C GLY A 207 5.35 -38.01 -30.14
N GLU A 208 5.11 -37.90 -28.83
CA GLU A 208 4.43 -36.72 -28.26
C GLU A 208 5.44 -35.65 -27.80
N PRO A 209 5.24 -34.36 -28.13
CA PRO A 209 6.14 -33.29 -27.70
C PRO A 209 6.18 -33.23 -26.16
N GLN A 210 7.39 -33.37 -25.61
CA GLN A 210 7.64 -33.52 -24.17
C GLN A 210 7.24 -32.26 -23.38
N LEU A 211 7.25 -31.08 -24.04
CA LEU A 211 6.99 -29.77 -23.44
C LEU A 211 5.80 -29.05 -24.12
N SER A 212 4.57 -29.49 -23.83
CA SER A 212 3.35 -29.02 -24.51
C SER A 212 3.06 -27.52 -24.34
N MET A 213 3.50 -26.90 -23.24
CA MET A 213 3.25 -25.48 -22.96
C MET A 213 4.37 -24.55 -23.47
N LEU A 214 5.52 -25.09 -23.87
CA LEU A 214 6.68 -24.31 -24.30
C LEU A 214 6.38 -23.35 -25.47
N PRO A 215 5.71 -23.76 -26.56
CA PRO A 215 5.37 -22.85 -27.66
C PRO A 215 4.55 -21.64 -27.20
N HIS A 216 3.52 -21.87 -26.38
CA HIS A 216 2.64 -20.81 -25.89
C HIS A 216 3.39 -19.85 -24.97
N LEU A 217 4.12 -20.37 -23.98
CA LEU A 217 4.86 -19.50 -23.06
C LEU A 217 6.00 -18.74 -23.77
N ALA A 218 6.61 -19.31 -24.80
CA ALA A 218 7.60 -18.60 -25.61
C ALA A 218 7.00 -17.37 -26.33
N ASP A 219 5.75 -17.46 -26.80
CA ASP A 219 5.04 -16.31 -27.39
C ASP A 219 4.74 -15.23 -26.34
N LEU A 220 4.28 -15.64 -25.14
CA LEU A 220 4.02 -14.71 -24.03
C LEU A 220 5.28 -13.97 -23.59
N VAL A 221 6.40 -14.69 -23.47
CA VAL A 221 7.69 -14.11 -23.08
C VAL A 221 8.18 -13.18 -24.18
N SER A 222 8.08 -13.56 -25.46
CA SER A 222 8.43 -12.70 -26.59
C SER A 222 7.65 -11.39 -26.59
N TYR A 223 6.33 -11.48 -26.42
CA TYR A 223 5.47 -10.31 -26.27
C TYR A 223 5.90 -9.45 -25.07
N SER A 224 6.16 -10.07 -23.92
CA SER A 224 6.55 -9.36 -22.71
C SER A 224 7.91 -8.68 -22.85
N ILE A 225 8.88 -9.29 -23.55
CA ILE A 225 10.16 -8.66 -23.91
C ILE A 225 9.92 -7.36 -24.67
N GLN A 226 9.08 -7.38 -25.71
CA GLN A 226 8.78 -6.19 -26.51
C GLN A 226 8.16 -5.08 -25.65
N LYS A 227 7.27 -5.43 -24.72
CA LYS A 227 6.66 -4.48 -23.80
C LYS A 227 7.66 -3.91 -22.79
N VAL A 228 8.59 -4.71 -22.29
CA VAL A 228 9.68 -4.22 -21.42
C VAL A 228 10.62 -3.29 -22.18
N ILE A 229 10.98 -3.61 -23.42
CA ILE A 229 11.78 -2.70 -24.28
C ILE A 229 11.04 -1.38 -24.51
N GLY A 230 9.73 -1.43 -24.77
CA GLY A 230 8.90 -0.24 -24.90
C GLY A 230 8.91 0.63 -23.64
N PHE A 231 8.82 0.01 -22.47
CA PHE A 231 8.86 0.68 -21.17
C PHE A 231 10.23 1.31 -20.92
N ALA A 232 11.31 0.55 -21.13
CA ALA A 232 12.69 1.00 -20.92
C ALA A 232 13.01 2.24 -21.76
N LYS A 233 12.59 2.27 -23.03
CA LYS A 233 12.75 3.41 -23.93
C LYS A 233 12.08 4.71 -23.46
N MET A 234 11.21 4.65 -22.46
CA MET A 234 10.56 5.83 -21.88
C MET A 234 11.14 6.24 -20.52
N ILE A 235 12.03 5.44 -19.92
CA ILE A 235 12.71 5.81 -18.68
C ILE A 235 13.55 7.08 -18.91
N PRO A 236 13.35 8.16 -18.13
CA PRO A 236 14.15 9.38 -18.26
C PRO A 236 15.66 9.09 -18.12
N GLY A 237 16.45 9.48 -19.12
CA GLY A 237 17.90 9.21 -19.17
C GLY A 237 18.30 7.94 -19.93
N PHE A 238 17.39 6.98 -20.14
CA PHE A 238 17.76 5.69 -20.75
C PHE A 238 18.22 5.83 -22.21
N ARG A 239 17.61 6.74 -22.98
CA ARG A 239 18.01 7.00 -24.38
C ARG A 239 19.31 7.78 -24.53
N ASP A 240 19.81 8.33 -23.42
CA ASP A 240 21.09 9.06 -23.40
C ASP A 240 22.28 8.10 -23.29
N LEU A 241 22.02 6.83 -22.93
CA LEU A 241 23.01 5.75 -22.91
C LEU A 241 23.39 5.29 -24.32
N THR A 242 24.58 4.69 -24.46
CA THR A 242 25.02 4.04 -25.70
C THR A 242 24.07 2.90 -26.10
N ALA A 243 24.06 2.53 -27.39
CA ALA A 243 23.23 1.41 -27.85
C ALA A 243 23.66 0.10 -27.18
N GLU A 244 24.97 -0.08 -27.01
CA GLU A 244 25.60 -1.21 -26.34
C GLU A 244 25.14 -1.32 -24.88
N ASP A 245 25.14 -0.22 -24.14
CA ASP A 245 24.66 -0.19 -22.75
C ASP A 245 23.16 -0.46 -22.67
N GLN A 246 22.36 0.14 -23.56
CA GLN A 246 20.91 -0.12 -23.61
C GLN A 246 20.63 -1.62 -23.83
N ILE A 247 21.37 -2.27 -24.74
CA ILE A 247 21.26 -3.71 -25.02
C ILE A 247 21.71 -4.54 -23.81
N ALA A 248 22.86 -4.21 -23.20
CA ALA A 248 23.39 -4.92 -22.04
C ALA A 248 22.42 -4.90 -20.84
N LEU A 249 21.85 -3.72 -20.55
CA LEU A 249 20.85 -3.54 -19.50
C LEU A 249 19.58 -4.34 -19.78
N LEU A 250 19.06 -4.28 -21.02
CA LEU A 250 17.84 -4.99 -21.41
C LEU A 250 18.02 -6.51 -21.37
N LYS A 251 19.08 -7.05 -21.98
CA LYS A 251 19.37 -8.49 -21.98
C LYS A 251 19.49 -9.03 -20.55
N SER A 252 20.08 -8.25 -19.65
CA SER A 252 20.31 -8.70 -18.26
C SER A 252 19.09 -8.56 -17.35
N SER A 253 18.16 -7.62 -17.62
CA SER A 253 17.06 -7.29 -16.71
C SER A 253 15.68 -7.77 -17.18
N VAL A 254 15.49 -8.11 -18.46
CA VAL A 254 14.14 -8.30 -19.02
C VAL A 254 13.33 -9.35 -18.28
N ILE A 255 13.93 -10.50 -17.92
CA ILE A 255 13.19 -11.56 -17.22
C ILE A 255 12.84 -11.14 -15.80
N GLU A 256 13.71 -10.38 -15.13
CA GLU A 256 13.45 -9.83 -13.80
C GLU A 256 12.26 -8.87 -13.83
N VAL A 257 12.19 -8.02 -14.85
CA VAL A 257 11.07 -7.10 -15.06
C VAL A 257 9.78 -7.85 -15.41
N ILE A 258 9.86 -8.92 -16.21
CA ILE A 258 8.70 -9.79 -16.50
C ILE A 258 8.18 -10.43 -15.21
N MET A 259 9.08 -10.95 -14.37
CA MET A 259 8.73 -11.52 -13.06
C MET A 259 8.10 -10.48 -12.12
N LEU A 260 8.66 -9.27 -12.04
CA LEU A 260 8.08 -8.13 -11.31
C LEU A 260 6.66 -7.83 -11.80
N ARG A 261 6.50 -7.61 -13.11
CA ARG A 261 5.24 -7.20 -13.74
C ARG A 261 4.16 -8.27 -13.60
N SER A 262 4.53 -9.55 -13.67
CA SER A 262 3.59 -10.67 -13.52
C SER A 262 2.85 -10.66 -12.17
N ASN A 263 3.38 -9.94 -11.17
CA ASN A 263 2.72 -9.75 -9.88
C ASN A 263 1.34 -9.10 -10.01
N GLN A 264 1.12 -8.26 -11.02
CA GLN A 264 -0.17 -7.62 -11.24
C GLN A 264 -1.29 -8.64 -11.47
N SER A 265 -1.02 -9.72 -12.22
CA SER A 265 -1.93 -10.85 -12.47
C SER A 265 -1.88 -11.98 -11.43
N PHE A 266 -0.94 -11.94 -10.48
CA PHE A 266 -0.75 -13.03 -9.53
C PHE A 266 -1.81 -13.02 -8.41
N SER A 267 -2.41 -14.18 -8.15
CA SER A 267 -3.35 -14.41 -7.06
C SER A 267 -2.69 -15.20 -5.93
N MET A 268 -2.78 -14.69 -4.70
CA MET A 268 -2.34 -15.41 -3.49
C MET A 268 -3.35 -16.49 -3.04
N GLU A 269 -4.55 -16.53 -3.61
CA GLU A 269 -5.59 -17.49 -3.22
C GLU A 269 -5.24 -18.90 -3.70
N ASP A 270 -4.84 -19.02 -4.96
CA ASP A 270 -4.57 -20.30 -5.61
C ASP A 270 -3.18 -20.36 -6.28
N MET A 271 -2.32 -19.40 -5.97
CA MET A 271 -0.93 -19.32 -6.44
C MET A 271 -0.83 -19.41 -7.97
N SER A 272 -1.69 -18.66 -8.66
CA SER A 272 -1.82 -18.66 -10.12
C SER A 272 -1.76 -17.25 -10.70
N TRP A 273 -1.47 -17.17 -12.00
CA TRP A 273 -1.53 -15.92 -12.77
C TRP A 273 -2.78 -15.95 -13.64
N THR A 274 -3.66 -14.97 -13.47
CA THR A 274 -4.90 -14.87 -14.27
C THR A 274 -4.81 -13.68 -15.21
N CYS A 275 -4.78 -13.96 -16.52
CA CYS A 275 -4.59 -12.95 -17.56
C CYS A 275 -5.88 -12.80 -18.39
N GLY A 276 -6.84 -12.02 -17.90
CA GLY A 276 -8.09 -11.73 -18.61
C GLY A 276 -9.14 -12.85 -18.49
N SER A 277 -8.92 -14.01 -19.12
CA SER A 277 -9.88 -15.13 -19.13
C SER A 277 -9.35 -16.37 -18.41
N ASN A 278 -10.23 -17.33 -18.13
CA ASN A 278 -9.85 -18.63 -17.54
C ASN A 278 -8.93 -19.46 -18.45
N ASP A 279 -8.98 -19.26 -19.77
CA ASP A 279 -8.11 -19.97 -20.72
C ASP A 279 -6.65 -19.55 -20.55
N PHE A 280 -6.43 -18.30 -20.13
CA PHE A 280 -5.13 -17.71 -19.82
C PHE A 280 -4.90 -17.60 -18.31
N LYS A 281 -5.31 -18.65 -17.59
CA LYS A 281 -4.95 -18.87 -16.20
C LYS A 281 -3.78 -19.85 -16.13
N TYR A 282 -2.69 -19.45 -15.50
CA TYR A 282 -1.44 -20.21 -15.43
C TYR A 282 -1.15 -20.64 -14.00
N LYS A 283 -0.93 -21.94 -13.81
CA LYS A 283 -0.47 -22.55 -12.57
C LYS A 283 0.99 -22.99 -12.71
N VAL A 284 1.62 -23.36 -11.60
CA VAL A 284 2.98 -23.90 -11.59
C VAL A 284 3.15 -25.05 -12.59
N ASN A 285 2.20 -25.98 -12.65
CA ASN A 285 2.23 -27.12 -13.59
C ASN A 285 2.20 -26.72 -15.07
N ASP A 286 1.66 -25.55 -15.42
CA ASP A 286 1.69 -25.06 -16.80
C ASP A 286 3.11 -24.62 -17.19
N VAL A 287 3.83 -23.99 -16.27
CA VAL A 287 5.22 -23.57 -16.47
C VAL A 287 6.16 -24.78 -16.45
N THR A 288 5.87 -25.82 -15.65
CA THR A 288 6.66 -27.05 -15.70
C THR A 288 6.47 -27.86 -16.97
N GLN A 289 5.29 -27.80 -17.59
CA GLN A 289 5.05 -28.34 -18.93
C GLN A 289 5.73 -27.54 -20.06
N ALA A 290 6.33 -26.39 -19.75
CA ALA A 290 7.21 -25.66 -20.65
C ALA A 290 8.70 -25.95 -20.41
N GLY A 291 9.03 -26.83 -19.45
CA GLY A 291 10.39 -27.31 -19.23
C GLY A 291 11.15 -26.62 -18.09
N HIS A 292 10.48 -25.76 -17.33
CA HIS A 292 11.01 -25.27 -16.06
C HIS A 292 10.68 -26.24 -14.92
N ASN A 293 11.48 -26.26 -13.86
CA ASN A 293 11.24 -27.16 -12.73
C ASN A 293 10.94 -26.38 -11.44
N LEU A 294 10.75 -27.11 -10.34
CA LEU A 294 10.43 -26.52 -9.04
C LEU A 294 11.58 -25.73 -8.41
N GLU A 295 12.85 -25.94 -8.81
CA GLU A 295 13.98 -25.10 -8.38
C GLU A 295 13.81 -23.63 -8.79
N LEU A 296 13.14 -23.36 -9.92
CA LEU A 296 12.78 -22.01 -10.34
C LEU A 296 11.42 -21.58 -9.79
N MET A 297 10.42 -22.47 -9.87
CA MET A 297 9.04 -22.11 -9.57
C MET A 297 8.78 -21.87 -8.08
N GLU A 298 9.47 -22.60 -7.19
CA GLU A 298 9.34 -22.39 -5.74
C GLU A 298 9.81 -20.99 -5.31
N PRO A 299 11.04 -20.56 -5.63
CA PRO A 299 11.48 -19.20 -5.37
C PRO A 299 10.60 -18.16 -6.06
N LEU A 300 10.13 -18.41 -7.28
CA LEU A 300 9.31 -17.44 -8.01
C LEU A 300 7.98 -17.19 -7.31
N VAL A 301 7.27 -18.24 -6.87
CA VAL A 301 6.01 -18.06 -6.13
C VAL A 301 6.26 -17.38 -4.78
N LYS A 302 7.33 -17.76 -4.06
CA LYS A 302 7.73 -17.08 -2.81
C LYS A 302 8.00 -15.58 -3.05
N PHE A 303 8.66 -15.26 -4.16
CA PHE A 303 8.89 -13.89 -4.60
C PHE A 303 7.57 -13.16 -4.86
N GLN A 304 6.63 -13.76 -5.63
CA GLN A 304 5.33 -13.15 -5.93
C GLN A 304 4.50 -12.86 -4.66
N ILE A 305 4.45 -13.81 -3.74
CA ILE A 305 3.78 -13.64 -2.44
C ILE A 305 4.45 -12.50 -1.66
N GLY A 306 5.78 -12.52 -1.57
CA GLY A 306 6.55 -11.49 -0.87
C GLY A 306 6.31 -10.10 -1.44
N LEU A 307 6.22 -9.96 -2.76
CA LEU A 307 5.94 -8.70 -3.44
C LEU A 307 4.49 -8.23 -3.22
N LYS A 308 3.49 -9.13 -3.28
CA LYS A 308 2.09 -8.80 -2.95
C LYS A 308 1.94 -8.29 -1.53
N LYS A 309 2.65 -8.89 -0.57
CA LYS A 309 2.65 -8.48 0.85
C LYS A 309 3.19 -7.06 1.08
N LEU A 310 3.95 -6.49 0.14
CA LEU A 310 4.40 -5.10 0.23
C LEU A 310 3.29 -4.08 -0.07
N ALA A 311 2.20 -4.51 -0.71
CA ALA A 311 1.06 -3.64 -1.08
C ALA A 311 1.51 -2.34 -1.78
N LEU A 312 2.40 -2.50 -2.76
CA LEU A 312 2.98 -1.37 -3.49
C LEU A 312 1.91 -0.56 -4.21
N HIS A 313 2.06 0.76 -4.19
CA HIS A 313 1.36 1.63 -5.11
C HIS A 313 1.89 1.40 -6.53
N GLU A 314 1.12 1.85 -7.53
CA GLU A 314 1.52 1.71 -8.94
C GLU A 314 2.83 2.47 -9.22
N GLU A 315 2.96 3.67 -8.65
CA GLU A 315 4.15 4.52 -8.74
C GLU A 315 5.40 3.82 -8.22
N GLU A 316 5.25 3.11 -7.09
CA GLU A 316 6.34 2.35 -6.47
C GLU A 316 6.74 1.15 -7.32
N HIS A 317 5.75 0.50 -7.94
CA HIS A 317 5.98 -0.62 -8.83
C HIS A 317 6.73 -0.21 -10.11
N VAL A 318 6.33 0.88 -10.76
CA VAL A 318 6.99 1.37 -11.98
C VAL A 318 8.39 1.92 -11.70
N LEU A 319 8.60 2.57 -10.56
CA LEU A 319 9.92 3.00 -10.12
C LEU A 319 10.83 1.79 -9.83
N LEU A 320 10.31 0.76 -9.18
CA LEU A 320 11.07 -0.47 -8.92
C LEU A 320 11.47 -1.18 -10.22
N MET A 321 10.57 -1.27 -11.20
CA MET A 321 10.89 -1.79 -12.54
C MET A 321 11.97 -0.95 -13.23
N ALA A 322 11.89 0.38 -13.17
CA ALA A 322 12.89 1.25 -13.78
C ALA A 322 14.27 1.07 -13.12
N ILE A 323 14.34 1.03 -11.79
CA ILE A 323 15.58 0.80 -11.02
C ILE A 323 16.19 -0.57 -11.36
N CYS A 324 15.36 -1.60 -11.53
CA CYS A 324 15.78 -2.95 -11.95
C CYS A 324 16.45 -2.96 -13.33
N ILE A 325 15.91 -2.18 -14.28
CA ILE A 325 16.46 -2.06 -15.64
C ILE A 325 17.80 -1.33 -15.63
N VAL A 326 17.86 -0.16 -14.97
CA VAL A 326 19.07 0.69 -14.96
C VAL A 326 20.01 0.33 -13.79
N SER A 327 20.53 -0.90 -13.78
CA SER A 327 21.54 -1.31 -12.78
C SER A 327 22.94 -1.30 -13.40
N SER A 328 23.93 -0.70 -12.75
CA SER A 328 25.29 -0.56 -13.31
C SER A 328 26.12 -1.85 -13.25
N ASP A 329 25.73 -2.80 -12.42
CA ASP A 329 26.42 -4.08 -12.21
C ASP A 329 26.06 -5.14 -13.26
N ARG A 330 25.37 -4.76 -14.36
CA ARG A 330 25.00 -5.69 -15.43
C ARG A 330 26.21 -6.03 -16.33
N PRO A 331 26.38 -7.30 -16.73
CA PRO A 331 27.42 -7.68 -17.68
C PRO A 331 27.32 -6.89 -19.00
N GLY A 332 28.45 -6.36 -19.47
CA GLY A 332 28.55 -5.66 -20.75
C GLY A 332 28.31 -4.14 -20.70
N VAL A 333 27.88 -3.60 -19.55
CA VAL A 333 27.76 -2.15 -19.35
C VAL A 333 29.15 -1.49 -19.35
N GLN A 334 29.30 -0.43 -20.11
CA GLN A 334 30.52 0.35 -20.32
C GLN A 334 30.51 1.63 -19.47
N ASP A 335 29.46 2.46 -19.58
CA ASP A 335 29.35 3.70 -18.80
C ASP A 335 28.57 3.49 -17.49
N THR A 336 29.23 2.87 -16.51
CA THR A 336 28.62 2.58 -15.21
C THR A 336 28.22 3.86 -14.46
N ALA A 337 28.97 4.96 -14.64
CA ALA A 337 28.72 6.21 -13.93
C ALA A 337 27.42 6.89 -14.39
N LEU A 338 27.15 6.91 -15.70
CA LEU A 338 25.89 7.44 -16.22
C LEU A 338 24.70 6.56 -15.80
N VAL A 339 24.85 5.24 -15.82
CA VAL A 339 23.80 4.31 -15.36
C VAL A 339 23.49 4.52 -13.88
N GLU A 340 24.50 4.65 -13.02
CA GLU A 340 24.34 4.95 -11.59
C GLU A 340 23.64 6.30 -11.38
N SER A 341 24.04 7.34 -12.13
CA SER A 341 23.39 8.65 -12.03
C SER A 341 21.90 8.60 -12.37
N ILE A 342 21.50 7.79 -13.36
CA ILE A 342 20.09 7.59 -13.70
C ILE A 342 19.38 6.80 -12.57
N GLN A 343 20.00 5.73 -12.07
CA GLN A 343 19.45 4.90 -11.00
C GLN A 343 19.26 5.66 -9.69
N ASP A 344 20.21 6.53 -9.32
CA ASP A 344 20.15 7.37 -8.12
C ASP A 344 18.96 8.31 -8.17
N ARG A 345 18.73 8.98 -9.31
CA ARG A 345 17.57 9.86 -9.50
C ARG A 345 16.23 9.13 -9.33
N LEU A 346 16.14 7.91 -9.85
CA LEU A 346 14.94 7.06 -9.70
C LEU A 346 14.76 6.59 -8.25
N SER A 347 15.85 6.21 -7.60
CA SER A 347 15.89 5.78 -6.20
C SER A 347 15.48 6.89 -5.24
N ASP A 348 15.94 8.12 -5.48
CA ASP A 348 15.55 9.31 -4.72
C ASP A 348 14.07 9.65 -4.89
N ALA A 349 13.55 9.54 -6.12
CA ALA A 349 12.12 9.72 -6.38
C ALA A 349 11.29 8.67 -5.62
N LEU A 350 11.70 7.40 -5.62
CA LEU A 350 11.03 6.33 -4.89
C LEU A 350 11.05 6.55 -3.37
N GLN A 351 12.21 6.83 -2.79
CA GLN A 351 12.32 7.12 -1.36
C GLN A 351 11.46 8.32 -0.95
N THR A 352 11.46 9.37 -1.77
CA THR A 352 10.64 10.56 -1.51
C THR A 352 9.15 10.24 -1.62
N TYR A 353 8.74 9.47 -2.62
CA TYR A 353 7.36 9.03 -2.78
C TYR A 353 6.88 8.23 -1.57
N ILE A 354 7.62 7.20 -1.15
CA ILE A 354 7.31 6.37 0.02
C ILE A 354 7.14 7.25 1.27
N MET A 355 8.07 8.19 1.51
CA MET A 355 8.01 9.09 2.66
C MET A 355 6.80 10.04 2.63
N CYS A 356 6.34 10.43 1.44
CA CYS A 356 5.22 11.37 1.27
C CYS A 356 3.85 10.68 1.29
N LYS A 357 3.77 9.48 0.70
CA LYS A 357 2.50 8.83 0.32
C LYS A 357 2.18 7.58 1.12
N HIS A 358 3.18 6.88 1.70
CA HIS A 358 2.90 5.79 2.63
C HIS A 358 2.74 6.30 4.06
N PRO A 359 1.63 5.95 4.75
CA PRO A 359 1.44 6.29 6.15
C PRO A 359 2.44 5.54 7.04
N ALA A 360 2.92 6.21 8.10
CA ALA A 360 3.68 5.54 9.15
C ALA A 360 2.77 4.54 9.91
N PRO A 361 3.28 3.37 10.34
CA PRO A 361 4.66 2.90 10.23
C PRO A 361 4.98 2.14 8.93
N GLY A 362 4.03 2.00 8.00
CA GLY A 362 4.18 1.21 6.76
C GLY A 362 5.28 1.72 5.83
N ASN A 363 5.61 3.02 5.90
CA ASN A 363 6.74 3.61 5.20
C ASN A 363 8.11 3.15 5.75
N HIS A 364 8.19 2.66 6.99
CA HIS A 364 9.43 2.29 7.63
C HIS A 364 9.92 0.95 7.06
N LEU A 365 11.15 0.95 6.53
CA LEU A 365 11.79 -0.18 5.84
C LEU A 365 11.17 -0.59 4.50
N LEU A 366 10.11 0.07 4.00
CA LEU A 366 9.50 -0.31 2.71
C LEU A 366 10.51 -0.24 1.57
N TYR A 367 11.26 0.87 1.48
CA TYR A 367 12.33 1.02 0.48
C TYR A 367 13.35 -0.13 0.56
N ALA A 368 13.85 -0.44 1.76
CA ALA A 368 14.80 -1.53 1.96
C ALA A 368 14.23 -2.89 1.53
N LYS A 369 12.96 -3.17 1.85
CA LYS A 369 12.25 -4.39 1.41
C LYS A 369 12.08 -4.45 -0.10
N MET A 370 11.83 -3.32 -0.76
CA MET A 370 11.75 -3.25 -2.22
C MET A 370 13.11 -3.52 -2.88
N ILE A 371 14.20 -2.95 -2.36
CA ILE A 371 15.55 -3.24 -2.85
C ILE A 371 15.93 -4.71 -2.61
N GLN A 372 15.52 -5.30 -1.48
CA GLN A 372 15.70 -6.74 -1.25
C GLN A 372 14.99 -7.58 -2.32
N LYS A 373 13.83 -7.15 -2.84
CA LYS A 373 13.18 -7.84 -3.97
C LYS A 373 14.02 -7.82 -5.24
N LEU A 374 14.82 -6.78 -5.47
CA LEU A 374 15.76 -6.75 -6.60
C LEU A 374 16.90 -7.75 -6.41
N ALA A 375 17.36 -7.97 -5.19
CA ALA A 375 18.35 -9.01 -4.89
C ALA A 375 17.77 -10.42 -5.11
N ASP A 376 16.53 -10.67 -4.65
CA ASP A 376 15.83 -11.94 -4.89
C ASP A 376 15.71 -12.26 -6.40
N LEU A 377 15.52 -11.23 -7.23
CA LEU A 377 15.43 -11.36 -8.68
C LEU A 377 16.75 -11.79 -9.33
N ARG A 378 17.91 -11.47 -8.75
CA ARG A 378 19.20 -11.92 -9.30
C ARG A 378 19.32 -13.44 -9.24
N SER A 379 18.97 -14.04 -8.09
CA SER A 379 18.94 -15.50 -7.95
C SER A 379 17.90 -16.17 -8.85
N LEU A 380 16.72 -15.55 -9.02
CA LEU A 380 15.71 -16.04 -9.96
C LEU A 380 16.18 -16.00 -11.42
N ASN A 381 16.90 -14.94 -11.80
CA ASN A 381 17.46 -14.79 -13.13
C ASN A 381 18.55 -15.83 -13.42
N GLU A 382 19.44 -16.09 -12.45
CA GLU A 382 20.45 -17.14 -12.56
C GLU A 382 19.83 -18.52 -12.78
N GLU A 383 18.82 -18.89 -11.98
CA GLU A 383 18.15 -20.18 -12.13
C GLU A 383 17.33 -20.26 -13.43
N HIS A 384 16.63 -19.18 -13.82
CA HIS A 384 15.97 -19.10 -15.12
C HIS A 384 16.98 -19.30 -16.27
N SER A 385 18.11 -18.61 -16.22
CA SER A 385 19.15 -18.69 -17.25
C SER A 385 19.75 -20.10 -17.35
N LYS A 386 19.97 -20.77 -16.23
CA LYS A 386 20.42 -22.17 -16.17
C LYS A 386 19.41 -23.09 -16.87
N GLN A 387 18.13 -23.00 -16.52
CA GLN A 387 17.09 -23.85 -17.12
C GLN A 387 16.86 -23.54 -18.60
N TYR A 388 16.85 -22.26 -18.96
CA TYR A 388 16.75 -21.82 -20.34
C TYR A 388 17.88 -22.39 -21.22
N ARG A 389 19.13 -22.43 -20.74
CA ARG A 389 20.24 -23.04 -21.48
C ARG A 389 19.97 -24.51 -21.79
N PHE A 390 19.52 -25.29 -20.80
CA PHE A 390 19.17 -26.70 -21.02
C PHE A 390 18.06 -26.87 -22.08
N LEU A 391 17.06 -25.99 -22.08
CA LEU A 391 16.00 -25.99 -23.10
C LEU A 391 16.54 -25.63 -24.48
N SER A 392 17.27 -24.52 -24.58
CA SER A 392 17.76 -23.97 -25.86
C SER A 392 18.81 -24.84 -26.55
N PHE A 393 19.55 -25.69 -25.82
CA PHE A 393 20.53 -26.61 -26.38
C PHE A 393 19.92 -27.86 -27.03
N GLN A 394 18.67 -28.21 -26.70
CA GLN A 394 17.97 -29.30 -27.36
C GLN A 394 17.33 -28.77 -28.66
N PRO A 395 17.72 -29.28 -29.86
CA PRO A 395 17.25 -28.73 -31.13
C PRO A 395 15.72 -28.70 -31.24
N GLU A 396 15.06 -29.77 -30.79
CA GLU A 396 13.62 -29.92 -30.80
C GLU A 396 12.88 -28.87 -29.94
N HIS A 397 13.46 -28.45 -28.82
CA HIS A 397 12.91 -27.41 -27.96
C HIS A 397 13.27 -26.01 -28.46
N SER A 398 14.50 -25.82 -28.94
CA SER A 398 14.99 -24.57 -29.51
C SER A 398 14.13 -24.09 -30.69
N MET A 399 13.70 -25.01 -31.55
CA MET A 399 12.79 -24.73 -32.66
C MET A 399 11.38 -24.27 -32.24
N LEU A 400 11.00 -24.46 -30.98
CA LEU A 400 9.70 -24.01 -30.45
C LEU A 400 9.77 -22.59 -29.87
N LEU A 401 10.97 -22.11 -29.55
CA LEU A 401 11.23 -20.76 -29.05
C LEU A 401 11.11 -19.73 -30.17
N THR A 402 10.75 -18.49 -29.80
CA THR A 402 10.69 -17.40 -30.76
C THR A 402 12.10 -16.82 -31.02
N PRO A 403 12.38 -16.24 -32.19
CA PRO A 403 13.68 -15.63 -32.47
C PRO A 403 14.10 -14.57 -31.45
N LEU A 404 13.15 -13.77 -30.96
CA LEU A 404 13.43 -12.72 -29.96
C LEU A 404 13.83 -13.32 -28.61
N VAL A 405 13.19 -14.42 -28.19
CA VAL A 405 13.56 -15.13 -26.96
C VAL A 405 14.98 -15.69 -27.10
N LEU A 406 15.31 -16.25 -28.26
CA LEU A 406 16.67 -16.73 -28.58
C LEU A 406 17.70 -15.61 -28.60
N GLU A 407 17.39 -14.45 -29.17
CA GLU A 407 18.32 -13.31 -29.25
C GLU A 407 18.62 -12.70 -27.87
N VAL A 408 17.60 -12.61 -27.02
CA VAL A 408 17.69 -11.91 -25.75
C VAL A 408 18.29 -12.78 -24.64
N PHE A 409 17.91 -14.05 -24.56
CA PHE A 409 18.43 -14.98 -23.55
C PHE A 409 19.54 -15.89 -24.07
N GLY A 410 19.72 -15.99 -25.40
CA GLY A 410 20.88 -16.63 -25.98
C GLY A 410 22.11 -15.76 -25.74
N ASN A 411 23.09 -16.33 -25.05
CA ASN A 411 24.43 -15.76 -25.05
C ASN A 411 25.04 -15.94 -26.46
N GLU A 412 25.83 -14.97 -26.91
CA GLU A 412 26.83 -15.21 -27.94
C GLU A 412 27.80 -16.27 -27.41
N ILE A 413 27.54 -17.53 -27.75
CA ILE A 413 28.53 -18.58 -27.63
C ILE A 413 29.45 -18.37 -28.83
N SER A 414 30.56 -17.68 -28.60
CA SER A 414 31.76 -17.73 -29.43
C SER A 414 32.98 -17.82 -28.54
#